data_AF-A0A9P4Y5T3-F1
#
_entry.id   AF-A0A9P4Y5T3-F1
#
_cell.length_a   1.000
_cell.length_b   1.000
_cell.length_c   1.000
_cell.angle_alpha   90.00
_cell.angle_beta   90.00
_cell.angle_gamma   90.00
#
_symmetry.space_group_name_H-M   'P 1'
#
loop_
_entity.id
_entity.type
_entity.pdbx_description
1 polymer ?
#
loop_
_entity_poly.entity_id
_entity_poly.type
_entity_poly.pdbx_seq_one_letter_code
_entity_poly.pdbx_strand_id
1 'polypeptide(L)'
;WTDQETSRLSQEVVQLQLSSHVQKDDFIVETILKGYLRPMFSRSRPRTVTASGRKAEFPDENDPHRGLTDETKEVKPWKYADHRSIAVFEWAVQGADEYLISKQWPLFIPVLLTMADDGTTRVRARGLILLNIFLMKFPDTILRDTGLSSLFQDAIFPTLHFLPSITPEEDSVQLLGPAYRALLTLAQKANVDNKAQQGGSEGSRSPRARLLDRILRHGIFSAYFHAKEHVRIVSVLLSQTADIVREMGIQAVKHLKDLIPMHSEVMTNPFAPLAPDMLLSALHSLESLISICWPRLSTPAYQDELVKALVVCFLNVHDEKSNDSDKDLVLIQTTLIRTAAMLSNAIKSGQEGDGLKGKVAPLIAQEPLLADLFKDL
;
A
#
# COMPACT_ATOMS: atom_id res chain seq x y z
N TRP A 1 -17.16 5.45 -18.30
CA TRP A 1 -17.52 5.27 -19.71
C TRP A 1 -17.54 3.78 -20.01
N THR A 2 -18.54 3.32 -20.74
CA THR A 2 -18.73 1.88 -21.05
C THR A 2 -17.77 1.39 -22.13
N ASP A 3 -17.20 2.31 -22.92
CA ASP A 3 -16.17 2.05 -23.92
C ASP A 3 -15.16 3.21 -24.00
N GLN A 4 -14.06 3.00 -24.72
CA GLN A 4 -13.01 4.00 -24.88
C GLN A 4 -13.44 5.18 -25.76
N GLU A 5 -14.35 4.94 -26.70
CA GLU A 5 -14.83 5.95 -27.65
C GLU A 5 -15.70 7.01 -26.97
N THR A 6 -16.66 6.58 -26.14
CA THR A 6 -17.50 7.45 -25.31
C THR A 6 -16.67 8.24 -24.30
N SER A 7 -15.60 7.64 -23.77
CA SER A 7 -14.65 8.39 -22.94
C SER A 7 -13.96 9.51 -23.70
N ARG A 8 -13.47 9.23 -24.92
CA ARG A 8 -12.82 10.23 -25.76
C ARG A 8 -13.78 11.36 -26.14
N LEU A 9 -14.97 11.01 -26.62
CA LEU A 9 -15.99 11.99 -27.03
C LEU A 9 -16.43 12.87 -25.85
N SER A 10 -16.61 12.29 -24.65
CA SER A 10 -16.91 13.10 -23.47
C SER A 10 -15.78 14.06 -23.12
N GLN A 11 -14.52 13.64 -23.23
CA GLN A 11 -13.38 14.51 -22.95
C GLN A 11 -13.32 15.67 -23.95
N GLU A 12 -13.59 15.39 -25.23
CA GLU A 12 -13.67 16.42 -26.28
C GLU A 12 -14.78 17.44 -26.02
N VAL A 13 -15.99 16.98 -25.65
CA VAL A 13 -17.09 17.88 -25.31
C VAL A 13 -16.73 18.78 -24.13
N VAL A 14 -16.14 18.23 -23.07
CA VAL A 14 -15.72 19.00 -21.90
C VAL A 14 -14.62 20.01 -22.28
N GLN A 15 -13.65 19.60 -23.09
CA GLN A 15 -12.56 20.48 -23.53
C GLN A 15 -13.07 21.63 -24.41
N LEU A 16 -14.02 21.37 -25.30
CA LEU A 16 -14.66 22.41 -26.12
C LEU A 16 -15.40 23.44 -25.27
N GLN A 17 -16.13 23.01 -24.24
CA GLN A 17 -16.86 23.92 -23.35
C GLN A 17 -15.92 24.74 -22.44
N LEU A 18 -14.80 24.16 -22.00
CA LEU A 18 -13.82 24.87 -21.18
C LEU A 18 -12.97 25.86 -21.99
N SER A 19 -12.61 25.50 -23.23
CA SER A 19 -11.83 26.39 -24.11
C SER A 19 -12.61 27.61 -24.59
N SER A 20 -13.95 27.53 -24.63
CA SER A 20 -14.78 28.62 -25.15
C SER A 20 -15.13 29.69 -24.11
N HIS A 21 -15.30 29.36 -22.81
CA HIS A 21 -16.06 30.23 -21.90
C HIS A 21 -15.50 30.46 -20.49
N VAL A 22 -14.65 29.61 -19.90
CA VAL A 22 -14.22 29.76 -18.49
C VAL A 22 -12.79 29.25 -18.28
N GLN A 23 -11.96 29.97 -17.51
CA GLN A 23 -10.69 29.40 -17.04
C GLN A 23 -10.96 28.14 -16.22
N LYS A 24 -10.32 27.03 -16.59
CA LYS A 24 -10.54 25.70 -15.98
C LYS A 24 -10.49 25.73 -14.45
N ASP A 25 -9.54 26.46 -13.89
CA ASP A 25 -9.35 26.56 -12.44
C ASP A 25 -10.50 27.30 -11.76
N ASP A 26 -10.96 28.41 -12.33
CA ASP A 26 -12.13 29.14 -11.83
C ASP A 26 -13.39 28.29 -11.89
N PHE A 27 -13.56 27.50 -12.96
CA PHE A 27 -14.67 26.57 -13.06
C PHE A 27 -14.63 25.49 -11.96
N ILE A 28 -13.45 24.91 -11.72
CA ILE A 28 -13.25 23.94 -10.64
C ILE A 28 -13.58 24.58 -9.28
N VAL A 29 -13.13 25.80 -9.02
CA VAL A 29 -13.30 26.42 -7.70
C VAL A 29 -14.72 26.93 -7.47
N GLU A 30 -15.20 27.82 -8.34
CA GLU A 30 -16.47 28.52 -8.11
C GLU A 30 -17.67 27.64 -8.41
N THR A 31 -17.63 26.91 -9.53
CA THR A 31 -18.80 26.12 -9.96
C THR A 31 -18.81 24.76 -9.27
N ILE A 32 -17.70 24.02 -9.32
CA ILE A 32 -17.67 22.64 -8.80
C ILE A 32 -17.51 22.62 -7.28
N LEU A 33 -16.40 23.13 -6.75
CA LEU A 33 -16.07 22.96 -5.33
C LEU A 33 -16.99 23.79 -4.44
N LYS A 34 -17.16 25.08 -4.73
CA LYS A 34 -18.00 25.99 -3.93
C LYS A 34 -19.49 25.87 -4.25
N GLY A 35 -19.85 25.89 -5.53
CA GLY A 35 -21.25 25.92 -5.98
C GLY A 35 -21.97 24.58 -5.83
N TYR A 36 -21.31 23.48 -6.18
CA TYR A 36 -21.95 22.16 -6.24
C TYR A 36 -21.57 21.23 -5.08
N LEU A 37 -20.28 20.98 -4.85
CA LEU A 37 -19.85 19.96 -3.88
C LEU A 37 -19.96 20.42 -2.43
N ARG A 38 -19.61 21.68 -2.12
CA ARG A 38 -19.68 22.18 -0.73
C ARG A 38 -21.08 22.03 -0.12
N PRO A 39 -22.20 22.41 -0.77
CA PRO A 39 -23.53 22.14 -0.26
C PRO A 39 -23.79 20.64 -0.01
N MET A 40 -23.38 19.79 -0.95
CA MET A 40 -23.63 18.35 -0.93
C MET A 40 -22.85 17.62 0.19
N PHE A 41 -21.65 18.09 0.54
CA PHE A 41 -20.82 17.47 1.58
C PHE A 41 -20.88 18.18 2.93
N SER A 42 -21.53 19.36 3.02
CA SER A 42 -21.59 20.17 4.24
C SER A 42 -22.13 19.42 5.47
N ARG A 43 -23.12 18.54 5.27
CA ARG A 43 -23.78 17.76 6.33
C ARG A 43 -23.05 16.47 6.71
N SER A 44 -22.20 15.96 5.82
CA SER A 44 -21.45 14.71 6.03
C SER A 44 -19.99 14.95 6.43
N ARG A 45 -19.58 16.21 6.63
CA ARG A 45 -18.18 16.54 6.93
C ARG A 45 -17.71 15.87 8.23
N PRO A 46 -16.52 15.23 8.24
CA PRO A 46 -15.91 14.71 9.46
C PRO A 46 -15.71 15.81 10.51
N ARG A 47 -16.06 15.51 11.77
CA ARG A 47 -15.89 16.44 12.91
C ARG A 47 -14.44 16.66 13.32
N THR A 48 -13.55 15.75 12.88
CA THR A 48 -12.09 15.87 13.01
C THR A 48 -11.51 17.02 12.18
N VAL A 49 -12.34 17.70 11.37
CA VAL A 49 -11.92 18.76 10.45
C VAL A 49 -12.80 20.00 10.58
N THR A 50 -12.14 21.16 10.66
CA THR A 50 -12.81 22.46 10.68
C THR A 50 -13.45 22.79 9.33
N ALA A 51 -14.29 23.83 9.28
CA ALA A 51 -14.82 24.33 8.01
C ALA A 51 -13.73 24.82 7.03
N SER A 52 -12.53 25.10 7.53
CA SER A 52 -11.35 25.47 6.74
C SER A 52 -10.46 24.28 6.37
N GLY A 53 -10.91 23.04 6.56
CA GLY A 53 -10.17 21.84 6.17
C GLY A 53 -8.99 21.50 7.10
N ARG A 54 -8.78 22.26 8.19
CA ARG A 54 -7.70 21.99 9.17
C ARG A 54 -8.13 20.92 10.17
N LYS A 55 -7.16 20.24 10.78
CA LYS A 55 -7.43 19.34 11.92
C LYS A 55 -8.12 20.14 13.03
N ALA A 56 -9.22 19.61 13.55
CA ALA A 56 -9.93 20.20 14.68
C ALA A 56 -9.13 19.96 15.97
N GLU A 57 -8.90 21.03 16.74
CA GLU A 57 -8.14 20.97 18.00
C GLU A 57 -8.95 20.33 19.14
N PHE A 58 -10.28 20.46 19.07
CA PHE A 58 -11.25 19.86 20.00
C PHE A 58 -12.35 19.15 19.20
N PRO A 59 -12.15 17.90 18.76
CA PRO A 59 -13.22 17.12 18.16
C PRO A 59 -14.25 16.74 19.25
N ASP A 60 -15.53 16.99 19.02
CA ASP A 60 -16.59 16.46 19.89
C ASP A 60 -16.51 14.92 19.91
N GLU A 61 -16.17 14.32 21.06
CA GLU A 61 -15.83 12.89 21.24
C GLU A 61 -16.99 11.90 21.07
N ASN A 62 -18.14 12.31 20.51
CA ASN A 62 -19.32 11.45 20.48
C ASN A 62 -19.50 10.73 19.13
N ASP A 63 -19.23 9.43 19.19
CA ASP A 63 -19.60 8.31 18.30
C ASP A 63 -18.62 7.92 17.17
N PRO A 64 -17.73 6.93 17.41
CA PRO A 64 -16.86 6.31 16.39
C PRO A 64 -17.62 5.60 15.26
N HIS A 65 -18.92 5.34 15.42
CA HIS A 65 -19.74 4.52 14.51
C HIS A 65 -20.70 5.33 13.64
N ARG A 66 -20.70 6.66 13.72
CA ARG A 66 -21.71 7.48 13.02
C ARG A 66 -21.70 7.35 11.49
N GLY A 67 -20.56 6.99 10.91
CA GLY A 67 -20.44 6.72 9.46
C GLY A 67 -21.35 5.59 8.96
N LEU A 68 -21.75 4.67 9.85
CA LEU A 68 -22.61 3.51 9.57
C LEU A 68 -24.10 3.78 9.84
N THR A 69 -24.44 4.76 10.69
CA THR A 69 -25.81 4.97 11.17
C THR A 69 -26.61 6.00 10.36
N ASP A 70 -25.93 6.89 9.63
CA ASP A 70 -26.56 7.99 8.89
C ASP A 70 -26.48 7.80 7.35
N GLU A 71 -26.92 6.65 6.84
CA GLU A 71 -26.95 6.32 5.39
C GLU A 71 -28.26 6.78 4.71
N THR A 72 -28.58 8.08 4.82
CA THR A 72 -29.81 8.65 4.26
C THR A 72 -29.55 9.79 3.28
N LYS A 73 -30.56 10.14 2.46
CA LYS A 73 -30.50 11.26 1.51
C LYS A 73 -30.31 12.60 2.22
N GLU A 74 -30.82 12.72 3.44
CA GLU A 74 -30.80 13.95 4.23
C GLU A 74 -29.41 14.23 4.81
N VAL A 75 -28.65 13.18 5.15
CA VAL A 75 -27.31 13.28 5.75
C VAL A 75 -26.21 13.17 4.70
N LYS A 76 -26.35 12.29 3.71
CA LYS A 76 -25.38 12.06 2.62
C LYS A 76 -26.00 12.30 1.23
N PRO A 77 -26.42 13.54 0.88
CA PRO A 77 -27.04 13.81 -0.41
C PRO A 77 -26.07 13.57 -1.58
N TRP A 78 -24.75 13.74 -1.38
CA TRP A 78 -23.71 13.40 -2.37
C TRP A 78 -23.66 11.91 -2.75
N LYS A 79 -24.21 11.04 -1.89
CA LYS A 79 -24.25 9.59 -2.10
C LYS A 79 -25.61 9.13 -2.61
N TYR A 80 -26.69 9.68 -2.05
CA TYR A 80 -28.05 9.17 -2.29
C TYR A 80 -28.99 10.09 -3.07
N ALA A 81 -28.69 11.40 -3.16
CA ALA A 81 -29.49 12.34 -3.93
C ALA A 81 -28.90 12.58 -5.32
N ASP A 82 -27.58 12.78 -5.40
CA ASP A 82 -26.87 12.95 -6.68
C ASP A 82 -25.57 12.14 -6.75
N HIS A 83 -25.66 10.97 -7.37
CA HIS A 83 -24.53 10.06 -7.53
C HIS A 83 -23.38 10.64 -8.37
N ARG A 84 -23.61 11.73 -9.12
CA ARG A 84 -22.59 12.37 -9.95
C ARG A 84 -21.54 13.10 -9.10
N SER A 85 -21.84 13.41 -7.84
CA SER A 85 -20.94 14.14 -6.94
C SER A 85 -19.54 13.50 -6.86
N ILE A 86 -19.45 12.17 -6.81
CA ILE A 86 -18.16 11.45 -6.75
C ILE A 86 -17.36 11.62 -8.05
N ALA A 87 -18.01 11.43 -9.20
CA ALA A 87 -17.35 11.53 -10.50
C ALA A 87 -16.91 12.97 -10.83
N VAL A 88 -17.73 13.96 -10.47
CA VAL A 88 -17.40 15.38 -10.61
C VAL A 88 -16.23 15.76 -9.71
N PHE A 89 -16.20 15.25 -8.47
CA PHE A 89 -15.09 15.51 -7.56
C PHE A 89 -13.79 14.88 -8.05
N GLU A 90 -13.84 13.65 -8.55
CA GLU A 90 -12.70 12.99 -9.17
C GLU A 90 -12.13 13.82 -10.34
N TRP A 91 -13.00 14.30 -11.22
CA TRP A 91 -12.59 15.15 -12.34
C TRP A 91 -11.88 16.43 -11.84
N ALA A 92 -12.39 17.04 -10.76
CA ALA A 92 -11.76 18.20 -10.15
C ALA A 92 -10.37 17.88 -9.56
N VAL A 93 -10.21 16.76 -8.84
CA VAL A 93 -8.92 16.32 -8.28
C VAL A 93 -7.90 16.00 -9.38
N GLN A 94 -8.33 15.36 -10.46
CA GLN A 94 -7.48 15.06 -11.61
C GLN A 94 -7.11 16.32 -12.39
N GLY A 95 -8.08 17.23 -12.55
CA GLY A 95 -7.93 18.46 -13.32
C GLY A 95 -7.14 19.56 -12.62
N ALA A 96 -7.13 19.59 -11.29
CA ALA A 96 -6.36 20.56 -10.50
C ALA A 96 -4.86 20.27 -10.54
N ASP A 97 -4.06 21.31 -10.73
CA ASP A 97 -2.60 21.24 -10.63
C ASP A 97 -2.13 21.51 -9.18
N GLU A 98 -0.82 21.45 -8.97
CA GLU A 98 -0.20 21.72 -7.65
C GLU A 98 -0.49 23.15 -7.16
N TYR A 99 -0.51 24.13 -8.07
CA TYR A 99 -0.80 25.52 -7.73
C TYR A 99 -2.23 25.70 -7.20
N LEU A 100 -3.23 25.16 -7.91
CA LEU A 100 -4.62 25.24 -7.49
C LEU A 100 -4.84 24.51 -6.17
N ILE A 101 -4.28 23.31 -6.03
CA ILE A 101 -4.35 22.53 -4.78
C ILE A 101 -3.71 23.29 -3.63
N SER A 102 -2.53 23.91 -3.83
CA SER A 102 -1.85 24.70 -2.78
C SER A 102 -2.70 25.85 -2.25
N LYS A 103 -3.55 26.45 -3.11
CA LYS A 103 -4.41 27.59 -2.74
C LYS A 103 -5.76 27.18 -2.19
N GLN A 104 -6.34 26.11 -2.71
CA GLN A 104 -7.75 25.76 -2.50
C GLN A 104 -7.95 24.43 -1.77
N TRP A 105 -6.89 23.83 -1.22
CA TRP A 105 -6.98 22.59 -0.44
C TRP A 105 -8.07 22.54 0.64
N PRO A 106 -8.46 23.63 1.33
CA PRO A 106 -9.56 23.58 2.30
C PRO A 106 -10.88 23.06 1.72
N LEU A 107 -11.09 23.21 0.40
CA LEU A 107 -12.28 22.74 -0.29
C LEU A 107 -12.22 21.26 -0.68
N PHE A 108 -11.02 20.69 -0.80
CA PHE A 108 -10.82 19.29 -1.18
C PHE A 108 -10.84 18.35 0.03
N ILE A 109 -10.16 18.74 1.11
CA ILE A 109 -9.93 17.85 2.27
C ILE A 109 -11.22 17.28 2.88
N PRO A 110 -12.27 18.09 3.15
CA PRO A 110 -13.53 17.57 3.69
C PRO A 110 -14.13 16.47 2.81
N VAL A 111 -14.10 16.64 1.49
CA VAL A 111 -14.67 15.67 0.54
C VAL A 111 -13.84 14.39 0.51
N LEU A 112 -12.50 14.51 0.46
CA LEU A 112 -11.58 13.37 0.48
C LEU A 112 -11.76 12.51 1.73
N LEU A 113 -11.82 13.15 2.90
CA LEU A 113 -11.96 12.45 4.18
C LEU A 113 -13.36 11.84 4.33
N THR A 114 -14.41 12.55 3.92
CA THR A 114 -15.78 11.98 3.90
C THR A 114 -15.83 10.70 3.06
N MET A 115 -15.17 10.68 1.89
CA MET A 115 -15.13 9.49 1.05
C MET A 115 -14.26 8.39 1.66
N ALA A 116 -13.08 8.72 2.21
CA ALA A 116 -12.16 7.75 2.83
C ALA A 116 -12.74 7.12 4.11
N ASP A 117 -13.64 7.82 4.80
CA ASP A 117 -14.32 7.32 6.00
C ASP A 117 -15.66 6.63 5.69
N ASP A 118 -16.11 6.58 4.42
CA ASP A 118 -17.43 6.05 4.07
C ASP A 118 -17.56 4.54 4.36
N GLY A 119 -18.75 4.10 4.75
CA GLY A 119 -19.02 2.69 5.06
C GLY A 119 -19.08 1.77 3.83
N THR A 120 -19.30 2.32 2.63
CA THR A 120 -19.36 1.51 1.40
C THR A 120 -17.97 1.32 0.80
N THR A 121 -17.54 0.06 0.68
CA THR A 121 -16.23 -0.38 0.14
C THR A 121 -15.84 0.38 -1.13
N ARG A 122 -16.71 0.44 -2.14
CA ARG A 122 -16.44 1.11 -3.42
C ARG A 122 -16.17 2.60 -3.27
N VAL A 123 -16.94 3.28 -2.41
CA VAL A 123 -16.79 4.73 -2.16
C VAL A 123 -15.49 4.99 -1.42
N ARG A 124 -15.20 4.19 -0.39
CA ARG A 124 -13.97 4.26 0.37
C ARG A 124 -12.73 4.00 -0.49
N ALA A 125 -12.72 2.93 -1.27
CA ALA A 125 -11.64 2.63 -2.19
C ALA A 125 -11.40 3.79 -3.16
N ARG A 126 -12.46 4.39 -3.70
CA ARG A 126 -12.35 5.58 -4.56
C ARG A 126 -11.80 6.78 -3.79
N GLY A 127 -12.25 7.02 -2.56
CA GLY A 127 -11.74 8.06 -1.68
C GLY A 127 -10.25 7.95 -1.43
N LEU A 128 -9.75 6.74 -1.15
CA LEU A 128 -8.32 6.46 -0.96
C LEU A 128 -7.49 6.67 -2.22
N ILE A 129 -8.01 6.26 -3.39
CA ILE A 129 -7.36 6.51 -4.69
C ILE A 129 -7.25 8.01 -4.97
N LEU A 130 -8.35 8.76 -4.79
CA LEU A 130 -8.37 10.21 -4.99
C LEU A 130 -7.47 10.93 -3.97
N LEU A 131 -7.45 10.45 -2.72
CA LEU A 131 -6.56 10.97 -1.69
C LEU A 131 -5.11 10.78 -2.09
N ASN A 132 -4.73 9.63 -2.64
CA ASN A 132 -3.39 9.41 -3.17
C ASN A 132 -3.04 10.39 -4.31
N ILE A 133 -3.95 10.57 -5.28
CA ILE A 133 -3.76 11.51 -6.40
C ILE A 133 -3.59 12.94 -5.90
N PHE A 134 -4.43 13.35 -4.95
CA PHE A 134 -4.35 14.65 -4.30
C PHE A 134 -3.01 14.81 -3.57
N LEU A 135 -2.61 13.82 -2.77
CA LEU A 135 -1.37 13.87 -2.00
C LEU A 135 -0.14 14.01 -2.90
N MET A 136 -0.09 13.34 -4.05
CA MET A 136 1.03 13.49 -5.00
C MET A 136 1.20 14.93 -5.52
N LYS A 137 0.14 15.74 -5.54
CA LYS A 137 0.14 17.14 -5.97
C LYS A 137 0.13 18.13 -4.81
N PHE A 138 -0.03 17.66 -3.57
CA PHE A 138 -0.19 18.51 -2.41
C PHE A 138 1.17 19.08 -1.99
N PRO A 139 1.32 20.34 -1.54
CA PRO A 139 2.63 20.85 -1.12
C PRO A 139 3.14 20.22 0.19
N ASP A 140 4.41 19.83 0.23
CA ASP A 140 5.05 19.26 1.43
C ASP A 140 5.07 20.23 2.61
N THR A 141 5.30 21.51 2.34
CA THR A 141 5.35 22.57 3.37
C THR A 141 4.04 22.70 4.12
N ILE A 142 2.92 22.71 3.38
CA ILE A 142 1.59 22.80 3.98
C ILE A 142 1.31 21.54 4.81
N LEU A 143 1.64 20.35 4.29
CA LEU A 143 1.43 19.08 5.00
C LEU A 143 2.12 19.04 6.37
N ARG A 144 3.34 19.62 6.45
CA ARG A 144 4.13 19.75 7.67
C ARG A 144 3.53 20.77 8.63
N ASP A 145 3.22 21.97 8.15
CA ASP A 145 2.92 23.12 9.01
C ASP A 145 1.48 23.10 9.57
N THR A 146 0.60 22.27 9.00
CA THR A 146 -0.85 22.26 9.34
C THR A 146 -1.30 21.05 10.14
N GLY A 147 -0.43 20.09 10.43
CA GLY A 147 -0.78 18.84 11.12
C GLY A 147 -1.62 17.86 10.28
N LEU A 148 -1.87 18.17 9.00
CA LEU A 148 -2.68 17.36 8.08
C LEU A 148 -2.11 15.97 7.84
N SER A 149 -0.79 15.77 7.96
CA SER A 149 -0.18 14.45 7.87
C SER A 149 -0.79 13.47 8.88
N SER A 150 -0.98 13.91 10.13
CA SER A 150 -1.61 13.07 11.16
C SER A 150 -3.08 12.79 10.85
N LEU A 151 -3.80 13.80 10.36
CA LEU A 151 -5.21 13.67 10.00
C LEU A 151 -5.43 12.64 8.89
N PHE A 152 -4.60 12.66 7.84
CA PHE A 152 -4.68 11.66 6.78
C PHE A 152 -4.31 10.26 7.25
N GLN A 153 -3.31 10.14 8.14
CA GLN A 153 -3.00 8.85 8.76
C GLN A 153 -4.19 8.32 9.56
N ASP A 154 -4.81 9.16 10.39
CA ASP A 154 -5.93 8.78 11.25
C ASP A 154 -7.16 8.33 10.43
N ALA A 155 -7.36 8.89 9.24
CA ALA A 155 -8.41 8.46 8.30
C ALA A 155 -8.07 7.17 7.54
N ILE A 156 -6.80 6.96 7.14
CA ILE A 156 -6.42 5.82 6.30
C ILE A 156 -6.17 4.55 7.13
N PHE A 157 -5.47 4.64 8.28
CA PHE A 157 -5.05 3.48 9.07
C PHE A 157 -6.18 2.52 9.48
N PRO A 158 -7.39 2.99 9.86
CA PRO A 158 -8.49 2.09 10.18
C PRO A 158 -8.82 1.12 9.03
N THR A 159 -8.64 1.54 7.78
CA THR A 159 -8.91 0.71 6.61
C THR A 159 -7.99 -0.52 6.51
N LEU A 160 -6.79 -0.48 7.11
CA LEU A 160 -5.90 -1.65 7.13
C LEU A 160 -6.44 -2.82 7.95
N HIS A 161 -7.47 -2.57 8.78
CA HIS A 161 -8.13 -3.56 9.62
C HIS A 161 -9.49 -4.01 9.06
N PHE A 162 -9.82 -3.62 7.83
CA PHE A 162 -11.02 -4.07 7.12
C PHE A 162 -10.74 -5.47 6.56
N LEU A 163 -10.73 -6.45 7.45
CA LEU A 163 -10.31 -7.83 7.20
C LEU A 163 -11.46 -8.83 7.42
N PRO A 164 -11.32 -10.07 6.91
CA PRO A 164 -12.26 -11.16 7.14
C PRO A 164 -12.57 -11.44 8.61
N SER A 165 -13.70 -12.13 8.82
CA SER A 165 -14.55 -12.18 10.03
C SER A 165 -15.57 -11.04 10.12
N ILE A 166 -15.26 -9.83 9.63
CA ILE A 166 -16.16 -8.67 9.65
C ILE A 166 -16.36 -8.08 8.24
N THR A 167 -15.30 -8.04 7.42
CA THR A 167 -15.35 -7.54 6.03
C THR A 167 -15.13 -8.70 5.05
N PRO A 168 -15.94 -8.86 3.99
CA PRO A 168 -15.71 -9.90 2.98
C PRO A 168 -14.31 -9.79 2.36
N GLU A 169 -13.69 -10.93 2.03
CA GLU A 169 -12.32 -10.97 1.49
C GLU A 169 -12.14 -10.10 0.23
N GLU A 170 -13.12 -10.12 -0.68
CA GLU A 170 -13.10 -9.30 -1.89
C GLU A 170 -13.04 -7.80 -1.57
N ASP A 171 -13.80 -7.37 -0.56
CA ASP A 171 -13.84 -5.97 -0.12
C ASP A 171 -12.53 -5.58 0.57
N SER A 172 -11.97 -6.46 1.39
CA SER A 172 -10.64 -6.27 2.00
C SER A 172 -9.57 -6.04 0.95
N VAL A 173 -9.51 -6.89 -0.08
CA VAL A 173 -8.53 -6.77 -1.17
C VAL A 173 -8.69 -5.44 -1.93
N GLN A 174 -9.93 -4.99 -2.17
CA GLN A 174 -10.21 -3.70 -2.83
C GLN A 174 -9.73 -2.49 -2.00
N LEU A 175 -9.67 -2.61 -0.68
CA LEU A 175 -9.35 -1.52 0.25
C LEU A 175 -7.87 -1.44 0.60
N LEU A 176 -7.22 -2.58 0.84
CA LEU A 176 -5.84 -2.65 1.33
C LEU A 176 -4.86 -1.96 0.38
N GLY A 177 -4.88 -2.31 -0.91
CA GLY A 177 -3.95 -1.74 -1.90
C GLY A 177 -3.98 -0.20 -1.96
N PRO A 178 -5.14 0.43 -2.18
CA PRO A 178 -5.28 1.88 -2.12
C PRO A 178 -4.83 2.52 -0.80
N ALA A 179 -5.13 1.88 0.34
CA ALA A 179 -4.75 2.39 1.66
C ALA A 179 -3.22 2.41 1.84
N TYR A 180 -2.53 1.29 1.53
CA TYR A 180 -1.06 1.23 1.62
C TYR A 180 -0.40 2.23 0.67
N ARG A 181 -0.91 2.37 -0.56
CA ARG A 181 -0.37 3.34 -1.52
C ARG A 181 -0.44 4.77 -1.00
N ALA A 182 -1.59 5.19 -0.47
CA ALA A 182 -1.75 6.52 0.10
C ALA A 182 -0.83 6.76 1.31
N LEU A 183 -0.66 5.75 2.18
CA LEU A 183 0.25 5.81 3.33
C LEU A 183 1.73 5.88 2.91
N LEU A 184 2.13 5.17 1.86
CA LEU A 184 3.48 5.23 1.30
C LEU A 184 3.76 6.62 0.70
N THR A 185 2.80 7.19 -0.04
CA THR A 185 2.93 8.58 -0.53
C THR A 185 3.06 9.57 0.63
N LEU A 186 2.30 9.42 1.72
CA LEU A 186 2.51 10.25 2.92
C LEU A 186 3.92 10.09 3.50
N ALA A 187 4.44 8.87 3.56
CA ALA A 187 5.78 8.60 4.06
C ALA A 187 6.89 9.17 3.14
N GLN A 188 6.67 9.22 1.84
CA GLN A 188 7.55 9.88 0.86
C GLN A 188 7.57 11.38 1.05
N LYS A 189 6.41 11.99 1.30
CA LYS A 189 6.29 13.44 1.50
C LYS A 189 6.83 13.92 2.85
N ALA A 190 6.83 13.03 3.86
CA ALA A 190 7.51 13.27 5.14
C ALA A 190 9.05 13.20 5.06
N ASN A 191 9.64 12.95 3.89
CA ASN A 191 11.08 12.66 3.71
C ASN A 191 11.91 13.87 3.26
N VAL A 192 11.28 14.93 2.74
CA VAL A 192 11.96 16.11 2.18
C VAL A 192 12.76 16.89 3.25
N ASP A 193 12.51 16.61 4.52
CA ASP A 193 13.20 17.21 5.67
C ASP A 193 14.70 16.81 5.81
N ASN A 194 15.17 15.67 5.29
CA ASN A 194 16.51 15.18 5.64
C ASN A 194 17.68 15.82 4.87
N LYS A 195 17.44 16.59 3.80
CA LYS A 195 18.54 17.32 3.13
C LYS A 195 18.93 18.62 3.83
N ALA A 196 18.07 19.15 4.71
CA ALA A 196 18.30 20.44 5.40
C ALA A 196 18.69 20.30 6.89
N GLN A 197 18.56 19.11 7.49
CA GLN A 197 18.83 18.89 8.92
C GLN A 197 19.99 17.90 9.12
N GLN A 198 21.18 18.22 8.61
CA GLN A 198 22.44 17.55 9.01
C GLN A 198 22.95 17.99 10.41
N GLY A 199 22.13 18.70 11.20
CA GLY A 199 22.53 19.22 12.52
C GLY A 199 21.62 18.86 13.70
N GLY A 200 20.66 17.95 13.52
CA GLY A 200 19.70 17.57 14.57
C GLY A 200 20.11 16.32 15.35
N SER A 201 20.20 16.44 16.68
CA SER A 201 20.47 15.40 17.70
C SER A 201 20.21 13.94 17.29
N GLU A 202 21.21 13.08 17.49
CA GLU A 202 21.31 11.65 17.14
C GLU A 202 20.23 10.70 17.70
N GLY A 203 19.13 11.21 18.29
CA GLY A 203 18.10 10.39 18.95
C GLY A 203 16.68 10.46 18.37
N SER A 204 16.34 11.43 17.51
CA SER A 204 14.96 11.60 17.03
C SER A 204 14.73 10.87 15.71
N ARG A 205 13.99 9.76 15.73
CA ARG A 205 13.59 9.04 14.50
C ARG A 205 12.79 9.96 13.58
N SER A 206 13.16 10.01 12.29
CA SER A 206 12.45 10.84 11.32
C SER A 206 10.95 10.51 11.28
N PRO A 207 10.05 11.49 11.03
CA PRO A 207 8.61 11.26 10.90
C PRO A 207 8.29 10.15 9.88
N ARG A 208 9.01 10.11 8.76
CA ARG A 208 8.93 9.00 7.79
C ARG A 208 9.26 7.65 8.40
N ALA A 209 10.39 7.51 9.09
CA ALA A 209 10.82 6.24 9.66
C ALA A 209 9.77 5.70 10.65
N ARG A 210 9.17 6.59 11.46
CA ARG A 210 8.08 6.25 12.38
C ARG A 210 6.82 5.80 11.64
N LEU A 211 6.45 6.48 10.56
CA LEU A 211 5.30 6.10 9.75
C LEU A 211 5.52 4.74 9.08
N LEU A 212 6.67 4.51 8.44
CA LEU A 212 6.98 3.21 7.81
C LEU A 212 7.01 2.08 8.85
N ASP A 213 7.57 2.31 10.04
CA ASP A 213 7.50 1.37 11.15
C ASP A 213 6.06 1.05 11.55
N ARG A 214 5.20 2.07 11.61
CA ARG A 214 3.78 1.92 11.95
C ARG A 214 3.03 1.14 10.86
N ILE A 215 3.28 1.43 9.59
CA ILE A 215 2.66 0.71 8.45
C ILE A 215 3.05 -0.77 8.50
N LEU A 216 4.32 -1.09 8.74
CA LEU A 216 4.76 -2.48 8.78
C LEU A 216 4.21 -3.22 10.01
N ARG A 217 4.30 -2.61 11.20
CA ARG A 217 3.87 -3.26 12.46
C ARG A 217 2.35 -3.35 12.60
N HIS A 218 1.65 -2.23 12.45
CA HIS A 218 0.21 -2.12 12.70
C HIS A 218 -0.62 -2.30 11.43
N GLY A 219 0.01 -2.24 10.25
CA GLY A 219 -0.63 -2.59 8.99
C GLY A 219 -0.33 -4.04 8.62
N ILE A 220 0.89 -4.30 8.16
CA ILE A 220 1.25 -5.61 7.57
C ILE A 220 1.17 -6.75 8.58
N PHE A 221 1.94 -6.68 9.68
CA PHE A 221 1.99 -7.82 10.62
C PHE A 221 0.66 -8.05 11.33
N SER A 222 -0.02 -6.98 11.72
CA SER A 222 -1.35 -7.07 12.31
C SER A 222 -2.34 -7.72 11.34
N ALA A 223 -2.38 -7.27 10.08
CA ALA A 223 -3.29 -7.82 9.09
C ALA A 223 -2.96 -9.28 8.73
N TYR A 224 -1.67 -9.60 8.60
CA TYR A 224 -1.23 -10.97 8.35
C TYR A 224 -1.66 -11.90 9.48
N PHE A 225 -1.45 -11.51 10.74
CA PHE A 225 -1.84 -12.35 11.88
C PHE A 225 -3.35 -12.64 11.94
N HIS A 226 -4.18 -11.69 11.48
CA HIS A 226 -5.64 -11.83 11.47
C HIS A 226 -6.23 -12.49 10.22
N ALA A 227 -5.48 -12.57 9.11
CA ALA A 227 -6.02 -13.00 7.83
C ALA A 227 -5.05 -13.90 7.04
N LYS A 228 -4.14 -14.61 7.72
CA LYS A 228 -3.14 -15.48 7.08
C LYS A 228 -3.76 -16.67 6.32
N GLU A 229 -4.97 -17.08 6.69
CA GLU A 229 -5.76 -18.08 5.98
C GLU A 229 -6.34 -17.57 4.63
N HIS A 230 -6.32 -16.26 4.37
CA HIS A 230 -6.85 -15.66 3.14
C HIS A 230 -5.75 -15.37 2.13
N VAL A 231 -5.50 -16.32 1.21
CA VAL A 231 -4.39 -16.27 0.25
C VAL A 231 -4.33 -14.97 -0.59
N ARG A 232 -5.49 -14.41 -0.96
CA ARG A 232 -5.53 -13.16 -1.75
C ARG A 232 -5.10 -11.95 -0.91
N ILE A 233 -5.46 -11.94 0.37
CA ILE A 233 -5.03 -10.90 1.30
C ILE A 233 -3.53 -11.02 1.55
N VAL A 234 -3.05 -12.23 1.84
CA VAL A 234 -1.62 -12.50 2.05
C VAL A 234 -0.79 -12.07 0.84
N SER A 235 -1.25 -12.36 -0.39
CA SER A 235 -0.63 -11.89 -1.63
C SER A 235 -0.49 -10.36 -1.66
N VAL A 236 -1.57 -9.61 -1.34
CA VAL A 236 -1.52 -8.15 -1.23
C VAL A 236 -0.52 -7.71 -0.17
N LEU A 237 -0.55 -8.30 1.03
CA LEU A 237 0.35 -7.93 2.12
C LEU A 237 1.82 -8.15 1.77
N LEU A 238 2.16 -9.24 1.09
CA LEU A 238 3.53 -9.51 0.62
C LEU A 238 3.96 -8.52 -0.45
N SER A 239 3.11 -8.23 -1.43
CA SER A 239 3.39 -7.20 -2.44
C SER A 239 3.66 -5.83 -1.78
N GLN A 240 2.83 -5.43 -0.81
CA GLN A 240 3.03 -4.17 -0.09
C GLN A 240 4.25 -4.19 0.83
N THR A 241 4.59 -5.36 1.40
CA THR A 241 5.83 -5.54 2.19
C THR A 241 7.06 -5.21 1.35
N ALA A 242 7.11 -5.68 0.10
CA ALA A 242 8.20 -5.38 -0.81
C ALA A 242 8.39 -3.86 -1.02
N ASP A 243 7.28 -3.15 -1.24
CA ASP A 243 7.27 -1.69 -1.44
C ASP A 243 7.70 -0.94 -0.17
N ILE A 244 7.17 -1.33 1.00
CA ILE A 244 7.51 -0.72 2.29
C ILE A 244 8.99 -0.94 2.61
N VAL A 245 9.52 -2.15 2.43
CA VAL A 245 10.93 -2.47 2.68
C VAL A 245 11.84 -1.63 1.77
N ARG A 246 11.48 -1.48 0.48
CA ARG A 246 12.19 -0.59 -0.47
C ARG A 246 12.22 0.85 0.03
N GLU A 247 11.11 1.35 0.56
CA GLU A 247 11.05 2.71 1.13
C GLU A 247 11.80 2.84 2.46
N MET A 248 11.88 1.78 3.26
CA MET A 248 12.62 1.78 4.53
C MET A 248 14.14 1.70 4.35
N GLY A 249 14.60 1.07 3.27
CA GLY A 249 16.01 0.75 3.07
C GLY A 249 16.57 -0.06 4.24
N ILE A 250 17.81 0.22 4.64
CA ILE A 250 18.52 -0.53 5.70
C ILE A 250 17.76 -0.55 7.05
N GLN A 251 16.85 0.40 7.29
CA GLN A 251 16.04 0.40 8.51
C GLN A 251 15.07 -0.77 8.59
N ALA A 252 14.77 -1.46 7.48
CA ALA A 252 13.96 -2.68 7.48
C ALA A 252 14.59 -3.83 8.28
N VAL A 253 15.92 -3.82 8.46
CA VAL A 253 16.68 -4.88 9.14
C VAL A 253 16.13 -5.20 10.54
N LYS A 254 15.64 -4.20 11.28
CA LYS A 254 15.08 -4.38 12.64
C LYS A 254 13.79 -5.21 12.70
N HIS A 255 13.16 -5.42 11.54
CA HIS A 255 11.93 -6.19 11.41
C HIS A 255 12.16 -7.59 10.81
N LEU A 256 13.41 -7.96 10.48
CA LEU A 256 13.73 -9.29 9.93
C LEU A 256 13.25 -10.44 10.82
N LYS A 257 13.25 -10.23 12.14
CA LYS A 257 12.76 -11.21 13.11
C LYS A 257 11.29 -11.60 12.92
N ASP A 258 10.49 -10.72 12.31
CA ASP A 258 9.06 -10.93 12.06
C ASP A 258 8.83 -11.22 10.56
N LEU A 259 9.59 -10.57 9.67
CA LEU A 259 9.51 -10.75 8.22
C LEU A 259 9.95 -12.15 7.79
N ILE A 260 11.05 -12.69 8.31
CA ILE A 260 11.55 -14.00 7.87
C ILE A 260 10.59 -15.13 8.25
N PRO A 261 10.09 -15.22 9.51
CA PRO A 261 9.07 -16.20 9.85
C PRO A 261 7.80 -16.08 9.01
N MET A 262 7.34 -14.85 8.72
CA MET A 262 6.18 -14.63 7.84
C MET A 262 6.40 -15.20 6.43
N HIS A 263 7.57 -14.97 5.83
CA HIS A 263 7.88 -15.54 4.51
C HIS A 263 8.04 -17.06 4.57
N SER A 264 8.69 -17.58 5.61
CA SER A 264 8.88 -19.01 5.80
C SER A 264 7.54 -19.74 5.95
N GLU A 265 6.60 -19.23 6.76
CA GLU A 265 5.26 -19.82 6.93
C GLU A 265 4.50 -19.91 5.60
N VAL A 266 4.57 -18.86 4.77
CA VAL A 266 3.92 -18.85 3.45
C VAL A 266 4.59 -19.84 2.49
N MET A 267 5.92 -19.82 2.39
CA MET A 267 6.68 -20.59 1.41
C MET A 267 6.79 -22.08 1.74
N THR A 268 6.75 -22.44 3.02
CA THR A 268 6.82 -23.84 3.47
C THR A 268 5.46 -24.54 3.52
N ASN A 269 4.37 -23.83 3.24
CA ASN A 269 3.03 -24.42 3.22
C ASN A 269 2.92 -25.42 2.05
N PRO A 270 2.52 -26.69 2.31
CA PRO A 270 2.39 -27.71 1.27
C PRO A 270 1.38 -27.34 0.17
N PHE A 271 0.40 -26.49 0.47
CA PHE A 271 -0.61 -26.04 -0.47
C PHE A 271 -0.28 -24.70 -1.14
N ALA A 272 0.90 -24.12 -0.86
CA ALA A 272 1.32 -22.86 -1.49
C ALA A 272 1.30 -22.90 -3.04
N PRO A 273 1.67 -24.00 -3.72
CA PRO A 273 1.61 -24.08 -5.18
C PRO A 273 0.21 -23.87 -5.77
N LEU A 274 -0.86 -24.14 -5.01
CA LEU A 274 -2.26 -23.91 -5.44
C LEU A 274 -2.63 -22.42 -5.49
N ALA A 275 -1.77 -21.53 -4.96
CA ALA A 275 -1.96 -20.08 -4.95
C ALA A 275 -0.73 -19.38 -5.57
N PRO A 276 -0.53 -19.49 -6.89
CA PRO A 276 0.69 -19.02 -7.55
C PRO A 276 0.95 -17.51 -7.37
N ASP A 277 -0.08 -16.68 -7.41
CA ASP A 277 0.03 -15.23 -7.20
C ASP A 277 0.57 -14.87 -5.81
N MET A 278 0.17 -15.61 -4.78
CA MET A 278 0.66 -15.43 -3.42
C MET A 278 2.14 -15.81 -3.33
N LEU A 279 2.53 -16.92 -3.96
CA LEU A 279 3.90 -17.41 -3.92
C LEU A 279 4.86 -16.51 -4.69
N LEU A 280 4.45 -16.00 -5.86
CA LEU A 280 5.20 -14.98 -6.61
C LEU A 280 5.34 -13.70 -5.80
N SER A 281 4.29 -13.27 -5.11
CA SER A 281 4.34 -12.09 -4.22
C SER A 281 5.30 -12.31 -3.05
N ALA A 282 5.33 -13.53 -2.47
CA ALA A 282 6.27 -13.91 -1.41
C ALA A 282 7.71 -13.84 -1.89
N LEU A 283 7.99 -14.38 -3.09
CA LEU A 283 9.32 -14.38 -3.67
C LEU A 283 9.80 -12.98 -4.01
N HIS A 284 9.00 -12.15 -4.67
CA HIS A 284 9.37 -10.76 -4.98
C HIS A 284 9.60 -9.91 -3.72
N SER A 285 8.81 -10.16 -2.66
CA SER A 285 9.02 -9.56 -1.35
C SER A 285 10.33 -10.02 -0.72
N LEU A 286 10.62 -11.32 -0.76
CA LEU A 286 11.86 -11.89 -0.27
C LEU A 286 13.10 -11.36 -1.03
N GLU A 287 13.01 -11.20 -2.35
CA GLU A 287 14.08 -10.61 -3.16
C GLU A 287 14.35 -9.16 -2.79
N SER A 288 13.29 -8.40 -2.49
CA SER A 288 13.43 -7.03 -1.97
C SER A 288 14.11 -7.04 -0.59
N LEU A 289 13.73 -7.98 0.29
CA LEU A 289 14.39 -8.17 1.59
C LEU A 289 15.86 -8.54 1.44
N ILE A 290 16.20 -9.47 0.56
CA ILE A 290 17.58 -9.87 0.32
C ILE A 290 18.39 -8.68 -0.18
N SER A 291 17.88 -7.97 -1.19
CA SER A 291 18.58 -6.83 -1.79
C SER A 291 18.88 -5.71 -0.80
N ILE A 292 18.01 -5.49 0.19
CA ILE A 292 18.08 -4.35 1.12
C ILE A 292 18.73 -4.72 2.45
N CYS A 293 18.42 -5.91 2.95
CA CYS A 293 18.82 -6.36 4.28
C CYS A 293 19.99 -7.35 4.25
N TRP A 294 20.62 -7.59 3.08
CA TRP A 294 21.73 -8.53 2.93
C TRP A 294 22.81 -8.45 4.03
N PRO A 295 23.22 -7.26 4.56
CA PRO A 295 24.30 -7.22 5.55
C PRO A 295 23.96 -7.97 6.85
N ARG A 296 22.66 -8.10 7.18
CA ARG A 296 22.20 -8.81 8.37
C ARG A 296 21.79 -10.26 8.09
N LEU A 297 21.49 -10.59 6.84
CA LEU A 297 21.10 -11.95 6.43
C LEU A 297 22.27 -12.95 6.52
N SER A 298 23.51 -12.48 6.68
CA SER A 298 24.66 -13.33 7.01
C SER A 298 24.59 -13.99 8.39
N THR A 299 23.59 -13.65 9.22
CA THR A 299 23.39 -14.31 10.52
C THR A 299 22.95 -15.77 10.30
N PRO A 300 23.61 -16.79 10.89
CA PRO A 300 23.34 -18.19 10.61
C PRO A 300 21.86 -18.60 10.74
N ALA A 301 21.18 -18.13 11.80
CA ALA A 301 19.77 -18.43 12.03
C ALA A 301 18.84 -17.97 10.88
N TYR A 302 19.12 -16.80 10.27
CA TYR A 302 18.34 -16.32 9.14
C TYR A 302 18.68 -17.06 7.85
N GLN A 303 19.94 -17.43 7.65
CA GLN A 303 20.34 -18.25 6.51
C GLN A 303 19.64 -19.60 6.53
N ASP A 304 19.64 -20.28 7.69
CA ASP A 304 19.06 -21.62 7.82
C ASP A 304 17.56 -21.61 7.54
N GLU A 305 16.83 -20.62 8.08
CA GLU A 305 15.39 -20.50 7.84
C GLU A 305 15.08 -20.14 6.38
N LEU A 306 15.87 -19.27 5.75
CA LEU A 306 15.68 -18.92 4.34
C LEU A 306 16.00 -20.09 3.39
N VAL A 307 17.06 -20.85 3.67
CA VAL A 307 17.39 -22.06 2.90
C VAL A 307 16.29 -23.09 3.04
N LYS A 308 15.83 -23.35 4.27
CA LYS A 308 14.69 -24.23 4.52
C LYS A 308 13.45 -23.78 3.73
N ALA A 309 13.10 -22.49 3.78
CA ALA A 309 11.95 -21.95 3.08
C ALA A 309 12.05 -22.15 1.56
N LEU A 310 13.22 -21.87 0.97
CA LEU A 310 13.46 -22.06 -0.47
C LEU A 310 13.41 -23.54 -0.88
N VAL A 311 14.06 -24.41 -0.10
CA VAL A 311 14.11 -25.86 -0.36
C VAL A 311 12.72 -26.48 -0.30
N VAL A 312 11.99 -26.26 0.79
CA VAL A 312 10.65 -26.84 0.95
C VAL A 312 9.69 -26.31 -0.11
N CYS A 313 9.73 -25.00 -0.38
CA CYS A 313 8.92 -24.40 -1.44
C CYS A 313 9.20 -25.02 -2.81
N PHE A 314 10.48 -25.19 -3.15
CA PHE A 314 10.89 -25.79 -4.41
C PHE A 314 10.38 -27.23 -4.56
N LEU A 315 10.48 -28.03 -3.49
CA LEU A 315 9.97 -29.41 -3.50
C LEU A 315 8.45 -29.44 -3.66
N ASN A 316 7.70 -28.62 -2.92
CA ASN A 316 6.24 -28.53 -3.05
C ASN A 316 5.81 -28.13 -4.47
N VAL A 317 6.50 -27.14 -5.07
CA VAL A 317 6.23 -26.70 -6.45
C VAL A 317 6.57 -27.80 -7.46
N HIS A 318 7.65 -28.54 -7.24
CA HIS A 318 8.05 -29.64 -8.09
C HIS A 318 7.05 -30.80 -8.04
N ASP A 319 6.55 -31.15 -6.85
CA ASP A 319 5.56 -32.21 -6.65
C ASP A 319 4.22 -31.89 -7.31
N GLU A 320 3.79 -30.63 -7.30
CA GLU A 320 2.55 -30.19 -7.95
C GLU A 320 2.68 -30.12 -9.49
N LYS A 321 3.91 -30.00 -10.02
CA LYS A 321 4.23 -29.88 -11.46
C LYS A 321 4.04 -31.20 -12.24
N SER A 322 2.95 -31.92 -11.95
CA SER A 322 2.51 -33.13 -12.61
C SER A 322 2.18 -32.93 -14.11
N ASN A 323 1.89 -31.69 -14.52
CA ASN A 323 1.72 -31.31 -15.93
C ASN A 323 2.66 -30.13 -16.26
N ASP A 324 3.67 -30.37 -17.10
CA ASP A 324 4.72 -29.42 -17.53
C ASP A 324 4.20 -28.20 -18.34
N SER A 325 2.87 -28.01 -18.36
CA SER A 325 2.14 -26.97 -19.09
C SER A 325 1.74 -25.78 -18.23
N ASP A 326 1.90 -25.86 -16.90
CA ASP A 326 1.52 -24.77 -16.00
C ASP A 326 2.58 -23.66 -16.01
N LYS A 327 2.28 -22.60 -16.76
CA LYS A 327 3.16 -21.43 -16.94
C LYS A 327 3.49 -20.75 -15.62
N ASP A 328 2.57 -20.77 -14.65
CA ASP A 328 2.74 -20.07 -13.39
C ASP A 328 3.73 -20.82 -12.49
N LEU A 329 3.63 -22.15 -12.44
CA LEU A 329 4.60 -22.99 -11.71
C LEU A 329 6.01 -22.91 -12.32
N VAL A 330 6.13 -22.84 -13.65
CA VAL A 330 7.42 -22.62 -14.33
C VAL A 330 8.03 -21.25 -13.98
N LEU A 331 7.20 -20.21 -13.92
CA LEU A 331 7.62 -18.87 -13.52
C LEU A 331 8.08 -18.86 -12.05
N ILE A 332 7.34 -19.53 -11.16
CA ILE A 332 7.70 -19.68 -9.74
C ILE A 332 9.02 -20.42 -9.60
N GLN A 333 9.22 -21.54 -10.29
CA GLN A 333 10.47 -22.30 -10.24
C GLN A 333 11.66 -21.46 -10.70
N THR A 334 11.50 -20.71 -11.80
CA THR A 334 12.54 -19.79 -12.29
C THR A 334 12.84 -18.69 -11.27
N THR A 335 11.81 -18.16 -10.62
CA THR A 335 11.93 -17.12 -9.60
C THR A 335 12.63 -17.66 -8.34
N LEU A 336 12.31 -18.88 -7.90
CA LEU A 336 12.98 -19.55 -6.79
C LEU A 336 14.49 -19.68 -7.01
N ILE A 337 14.90 -20.14 -8.19
CA ILE A 337 16.32 -20.27 -8.54
C ILE A 337 17.01 -18.90 -8.49
N ARG A 338 16.36 -17.87 -9.07
CA ARG A 338 16.87 -16.50 -8.99
C ARG A 338 16.99 -15.99 -7.56
N THR A 339 15.97 -16.21 -6.72
CA THR A 339 15.98 -15.82 -5.31
C THR A 339 17.09 -16.55 -4.52
N ALA A 340 17.30 -17.85 -4.78
CA ALA A 340 18.37 -18.64 -4.18
C ALA A 340 19.77 -18.13 -4.58
N ALA A 341 19.96 -17.78 -5.85
CA ALA A 341 21.19 -17.15 -6.33
C ALA A 341 21.43 -15.78 -5.68
N MET A 342 20.37 -14.96 -5.53
CA MET A 342 20.45 -13.68 -4.81
C MET A 342 20.88 -13.87 -3.36
N LEU A 343 20.32 -14.87 -2.66
CA LEU A 343 20.70 -15.18 -1.28
C LEU A 343 22.16 -15.63 -1.17
N SER A 344 22.62 -16.49 -2.10
CA SER A 344 24.01 -16.93 -2.18
C SER A 344 24.97 -15.75 -2.32
N ASN A 345 24.67 -14.85 -3.26
CA ASN A 345 25.49 -13.66 -3.50
C ASN A 345 25.49 -12.71 -2.30
N ALA A 346 24.32 -12.46 -1.71
CA ALA A 346 24.18 -11.65 -0.49
C ALA A 346 25.05 -12.16 0.67
N ILE A 347 25.11 -13.48 0.86
CA ILE A 347 25.91 -14.11 1.93
C ILE A 347 27.41 -14.02 1.65
N LYS A 348 27.83 -14.30 0.39
CA LYS A 348 29.23 -14.18 -0.02
C LYS A 348 29.78 -12.78 0.17
N SER A 349 28.97 -11.74 -0.08
CA SER A 349 29.38 -10.36 0.16
C SER A 349 29.52 -9.98 1.63
N GLY A 350 28.93 -10.76 2.56
CA GLY A 350 28.91 -10.46 3.99
C GLY A 350 29.87 -11.28 4.86
N GLN A 351 30.55 -12.29 4.32
CA GLN A 351 31.51 -13.13 5.05
C GLN A 351 32.67 -13.60 4.16
N GLU A 352 33.89 -13.62 4.70
CA GLU A 352 35.03 -14.34 4.09
C GLU A 352 34.88 -15.84 4.41
N GLY A 353 34.39 -16.65 3.46
CA GLY A 353 34.22 -18.10 3.63
C GLY A 353 33.50 -18.77 2.46
N ASP A 354 33.25 -20.09 2.55
CA ASP A 354 32.59 -20.93 1.52
C ASP A 354 31.11 -20.56 1.24
N GLY A 355 30.61 -19.47 1.81
CA GLY A 355 29.25 -18.99 1.65
C GLY A 355 28.22 -20.04 2.08
N LEU A 356 27.23 -20.28 1.22
CA LEU A 356 26.16 -21.24 1.48
C LEU A 356 26.51 -22.69 1.10
N LYS A 357 27.66 -22.92 0.43
CA LYS A 357 28.01 -24.23 -0.16
C LYS A 357 28.08 -25.35 0.87
N GLY A 358 28.69 -25.10 2.03
CA GLY A 358 28.78 -26.08 3.10
C GLY A 358 27.42 -26.50 3.68
N LYS A 359 26.41 -25.61 3.64
CA LYS A 359 25.05 -25.91 4.13
C LYS A 359 24.20 -26.63 3.09
N VAL A 360 24.40 -26.33 1.81
CA VAL A 360 23.60 -26.87 0.71
C VAL A 360 24.09 -28.24 0.24
N ALA A 361 25.40 -28.50 0.25
CA ALA A 361 25.97 -29.78 -0.16
C ALA A 361 25.35 -31.02 0.51
N PRO A 362 25.15 -31.08 1.85
CA PRO A 362 24.50 -32.23 2.47
C PRO A 362 23.02 -32.37 2.08
N LEU A 363 22.33 -31.26 1.77
CA LEU A 363 20.94 -31.28 1.32
C LEU A 363 20.82 -31.86 -0.09
N ILE A 364 21.69 -31.45 -1.02
CA ILE A 364 21.74 -32.02 -2.39
C ILE A 364 22.11 -33.50 -2.35
N ALA A 365 22.99 -33.91 -1.43
CA ALA A 365 23.33 -35.32 -1.28
C ALA A 365 22.16 -36.19 -0.81
N GLN A 366 21.23 -35.62 -0.03
CA GLN A 366 20.01 -36.31 0.41
C GLN A 366 18.90 -36.23 -0.64
N GLU A 367 18.75 -35.09 -1.32
CA GLU A 367 17.71 -34.83 -2.31
C GLU A 367 18.34 -34.23 -3.59
N PRO A 368 18.67 -35.05 -4.60
CA PRO A 368 19.38 -34.62 -5.80
C PRO A 368 18.65 -33.55 -6.62
N LEU A 369 17.31 -33.48 -6.54
CA LEU A 369 16.50 -32.46 -7.22
C LEU A 369 16.89 -31.03 -6.81
N LEU A 370 17.43 -30.85 -5.60
CA LEU A 370 17.88 -29.54 -5.10
C LEU A 370 19.09 -28.98 -5.86
N ALA A 371 19.78 -29.78 -6.67
CA ALA A 371 20.84 -29.29 -7.54
C ALA A 371 20.34 -28.20 -8.50
N ASP A 372 19.10 -28.31 -8.98
CA ASP A 372 18.51 -27.33 -9.91
C ASP A 372 18.22 -25.98 -9.23
N LEU A 373 17.75 -26.01 -7.98
CA LEU A 373 17.50 -24.81 -7.17
C LEU A 373 18.79 -24.01 -6.95
N PHE A 374 19.90 -24.72 -6.79
CA PHE A 374 21.19 -24.20 -6.36
C PHE A 374 22.25 -24.23 -7.47
N LYS A 375 21.83 -24.30 -8.74
CA LYS A 375 22.75 -24.43 -9.88
C LYS A 375 23.73 -23.25 -10.05
N ASP A 376 23.37 -22.07 -9.54
CA ASP A 376 24.15 -20.83 -9.68
C ASP A 376 25.03 -20.51 -8.44
N LEU A 377 25.34 -21.51 -7.58
CA LEU A 377 26.05 -21.33 -6.30
C LEU A 377 27.59 -21.31 -6.34
#